data_AF-A0A7V0MB37-F1
#
_entry.id   AF-A0A7V0MB37-F1
#
_cell.length_a   1.000
_cell.length_b   1.000
_cell.length_c   1.000
_cell.angle_alpha   90.00
_cell.angle_beta   90.00
_cell.angle_gamma   90.00
#
_symmetry.space_group_name_H-M   'P 1'
#
loop_
_entity.id
_entity.type
_entity.pdbx_description
1 polymer ?
#
loop_
_entity_poly.entity_id
_entity_poly.type
_entity_poly.pdbx_seq_one_letter_code
_entity_poly.pdbx_strand_id
1 'polypeptide(L)'
;TIKMKSPDVFAIYYEDKDPKKARDVVNTLVRIFIEENIEKKKKEAMVGVDYAESQAEIYKERLIEAESKLKEFREKHSLQLPGQEVDMNVRMLVNFQTALAQVKMDINAVEDDIRKLKRQLSGKEPVIISDEMLDLNPIVGELNRKLEDLKLELDTLLMEDPESEKVYEIQQSIEETRERLQQEIEKTVDAETIVSDPLFYQRLRQRLKDAEERLSKLEDRKKELQYYVKIYEDRLGSLPEQEAEYSRLMRDVELNNEIYKMLKLKAEESRLTAKELEKIGINYELLEKGRLPLRPSKPQKLLITLVSLLLGIISGFGCVFIVEFSDHSFKNPEDAISYLSLPFLGSVPKIMTKDELLKRKRNQRSIVILFIALTLTLIVAGVISTYIQEKRASEIIAQEEESTEYLQE
;
A
#
# COMPACT_ATOMS: atom_id res chain seq x y z
N THR A 1 12.40 45.12 1.50
CA THR A 1 13.50 44.17 1.81
C THR A 1 13.02 43.13 2.77
N ILE A 2 13.51 41.89 2.65
CA ILE A 2 13.14 40.78 3.53
C ILE A 2 14.38 40.44 4.36
N LYS A 3 14.21 40.26 5.68
CA LYS A 3 15.30 39.83 6.57
C LYS A 3 14.83 38.69 7.45
N MET A 4 15.62 37.62 7.51
CA MET A 4 15.44 36.55 8.48
C MET A 4 15.77 37.06 9.89
N LYS A 5 14.87 36.82 10.84
CA LYS A 5 15.07 37.09 12.28
C LYS A 5 15.50 35.84 13.02
N SER A 6 14.97 34.68 12.62
CA SER A 6 15.33 33.34 13.09
C SER A 6 15.04 32.32 11.96
N PRO A 7 15.37 31.01 12.11
CA PRO A 7 15.12 30.00 11.06
C PRO A 7 13.67 29.97 10.57
N ASP A 8 12.71 30.22 11.46
CA ASP A 8 11.27 30.12 11.18
C ASP A 8 10.57 31.49 11.17
N VAL A 9 11.31 32.60 11.35
CA VAL A 9 10.73 33.96 11.39
C VAL A 9 11.46 34.87 10.43
N PHE A 10 10.71 35.46 9.50
CA PHE A 10 11.18 36.50 8.60
C PHE A 10 10.36 37.77 8.75
N ALA A 11 11.01 38.92 8.52
CA ALA A 11 10.40 40.23 8.58
C ALA A 11 10.47 40.91 7.21
N ILE A 12 9.36 41.51 6.81
CA ILE A 12 9.24 42.29 5.58
C ILE A 12 9.30 43.77 5.93
N TYR A 13 10.19 44.49 5.26
CA TYR A 13 10.39 45.93 5.40
C TYR A 13 10.07 46.62 4.08
N TYR A 14 9.37 47.74 4.12
CA TYR A 14 9.11 48.60 2.98
C TYR A 14 9.29 50.06 3.39
N GLU A 15 9.88 50.87 2.52
CA GLU A 15 10.19 52.27 2.78
C GLU A 15 9.42 53.12 1.78
N ASP A 16 8.67 54.11 2.27
CA ASP A 16 7.92 55.07 1.45
C ASP A 16 7.98 56.47 2.09
N LYS A 17 7.71 57.52 1.30
CA LYS A 17 7.58 58.89 1.81
C LYS A 17 6.28 59.08 2.57
N ASP A 18 5.25 58.32 2.20
CA ASP A 18 3.95 58.33 2.86
C ASP A 18 3.85 57.18 3.89
N PRO A 19 3.70 57.49 5.19
CA PRO A 19 3.65 56.46 6.24
C PRO A 19 2.46 55.50 6.07
N LYS A 20 1.34 55.96 5.52
CA LYS A 20 0.14 55.13 5.28
C LYS A 20 0.40 54.12 4.18
N LYS A 21 0.95 54.58 3.05
CA LYS A 21 1.38 53.68 1.96
C LYS A 21 2.40 52.67 2.45
N ALA A 22 3.36 53.09 3.29
CA ALA A 22 4.36 52.18 3.82
C ALA A 22 3.73 51.00 4.58
N ARG A 23 2.75 51.28 5.45
CA ARG A 23 1.99 50.29 6.21
C ARG A 23 1.13 49.39 5.31
N ASP A 24 0.35 50.01 4.42
CA ASP A 24 -0.66 49.31 3.63
C ASP A 24 -0.03 48.38 2.60
N VAL A 25 1.12 48.77 2.02
CA VAL A 25 1.90 47.92 1.11
C VAL A 25 2.41 46.68 1.84
N VAL A 26 2.98 46.81 3.05
CA VAL A 26 3.48 45.64 3.81
C VAL A 26 2.35 44.70 4.16
N ASN A 27 1.25 45.21 4.72
CA ASN A 27 0.11 44.39 5.11
C ASN A 27 -0.54 43.69 3.91
N THR A 28 -0.64 44.39 2.78
CA THR A 28 -1.20 43.83 1.54
C THR A 28 -0.28 42.76 0.97
N LEU A 29 1.04 42.99 0.96
CA LEU A 29 2.01 42.03 0.45
C LEU A 29 2.03 40.76 1.30
N VAL A 30 1.93 40.88 2.63
CA VAL A 30 1.82 39.71 3.52
C VAL A 30 0.54 38.94 3.27
N ARG A 31 -0.61 39.62 3.12
CA ARG A 31 -1.88 38.96 2.79
C ARG A 31 -1.81 38.21 1.45
N ILE A 32 -1.34 38.86 0.39
CA ILE A 32 -1.17 38.24 -0.94
C ILE A 32 -0.24 37.03 -0.85
N PHE A 33 0.88 37.15 -0.12
CA PHE A 33 1.81 36.05 0.06
C PHE A 33 1.16 34.85 0.76
N ILE A 34 0.36 35.07 1.81
CA ILE A 34 -0.35 33.99 2.51
C ILE A 34 -1.40 33.37 1.57
N GLU A 35 -2.23 34.18 0.92
CA GLU A 35 -3.27 33.71 -0.01
C GLU A 35 -2.68 32.90 -1.17
N GLU A 36 -1.62 33.39 -1.81
CA GLU A 36 -0.97 32.71 -2.93
C GLU A 36 -0.32 31.39 -2.51
N ASN A 37 0.27 31.32 -1.30
CA ASN A 37 0.80 30.06 -0.79
C ASN A 37 -0.32 29.07 -0.41
N ILE A 38 -1.47 29.52 0.11
CA ILE A 38 -2.63 28.65 0.39
C ILE A 38 -3.08 28.05 -0.92
N GLU A 39 -3.30 28.89 -1.93
CA GLU A 39 -3.79 28.47 -3.24
C GLU A 39 -2.82 27.51 -3.92
N LYS A 40 -1.51 27.80 -3.85
CA LYS A 40 -0.47 26.91 -4.37
C LYS A 40 -0.49 25.55 -3.68
N LYS A 41 -0.56 25.50 -2.34
CA LYS A 41 -0.59 24.24 -1.59
C LYS A 41 -1.87 23.44 -1.83
N LYS A 42 -3.01 24.13 -1.94
CA LYS A 42 -4.29 23.54 -2.33
C LYS A 42 -4.20 22.91 -3.73
N LYS A 43 -3.63 23.63 -4.69
CA LYS A 43 -3.42 23.13 -6.06
C LYS A 43 -2.49 21.91 -6.08
N GLU A 44 -1.39 21.94 -5.33
CA GLU A 44 -0.48 20.80 -5.18
C GLU A 44 -1.22 19.57 -4.62
N ALA A 45 -2.03 19.75 -3.56
CA ALA A 45 -2.84 18.66 -2.99
C ALA A 45 -3.87 18.12 -3.99
N MET A 46 -4.55 19.00 -4.73
CA MET A 46 -5.53 18.62 -5.75
C MET A 46 -4.92 17.84 -6.92
N VAL A 47 -3.72 18.20 -7.38
CA VAL A 47 -3.01 17.40 -8.40
C VAL A 47 -2.74 15.98 -7.89
N GLY A 48 -2.41 15.83 -6.60
CA GLY A 48 -2.28 14.51 -5.97
C GLY A 48 -3.60 13.72 -5.91
N VAL A 49 -4.72 14.40 -5.68
CA VAL A 49 -6.07 13.79 -5.74
C VAL A 49 -6.36 13.28 -7.14
N ASP A 50 -6.20 14.12 -8.17
CA ASP A 50 -6.48 13.74 -9.56
C ASP A 50 -5.59 12.57 -10.02
N TYR A 51 -4.32 12.56 -9.61
CA TYR A 51 -3.42 11.45 -9.87
C TYR A 51 -3.88 10.16 -9.16
N ALA A 52 -4.19 10.22 -7.86
CA ALA A 52 -4.66 9.05 -7.12
C ALA A 52 -5.99 8.51 -7.65
N GLU A 53 -6.93 9.38 -8.04
CA GLU A 53 -8.21 8.98 -8.61
C GLU A 53 -8.07 8.34 -10.00
N SER A 54 -7.23 8.92 -10.87
CA SER A 54 -6.96 8.33 -12.19
C SER A 54 -6.29 6.96 -12.08
N GLN A 55 -5.32 6.81 -11.18
CA GLN A 55 -4.71 5.50 -10.91
C GLN A 55 -5.72 4.53 -10.30
N ALA A 56 -6.60 4.98 -9.41
CA ALA A 56 -7.62 4.13 -8.82
C ALA A 56 -8.57 3.58 -9.89
N GLU A 57 -8.96 4.37 -10.90
CA GLU A 57 -9.81 3.87 -11.98
C GLU A 57 -9.10 2.81 -12.84
N ILE A 58 -7.80 2.99 -13.13
CA ILE A 58 -7.00 1.98 -13.83
C ILE A 58 -6.95 0.67 -13.03
N TYR A 59 -6.70 0.75 -11.71
CA TYR A 59 -6.65 -0.45 -10.86
C TYR A 59 -8.03 -1.09 -10.65
N LYS A 60 -9.11 -0.31 -10.73
CA LYS A 60 -10.48 -0.83 -10.73
C LYS A 60 -10.78 -1.61 -12.01
N GLU A 61 -10.36 -1.13 -13.18
CA GLU A 61 -10.48 -1.89 -14.43
C GLU A 61 -9.67 -3.19 -14.36
N ARG A 62 -8.43 -3.13 -13.85
CA ARG A 62 -7.60 -4.34 -13.62
C ARG A 62 -8.23 -5.31 -12.62
N LEU A 63 -8.87 -4.80 -11.58
CA LEU A 63 -9.60 -5.61 -10.61
C LEU A 63 -10.76 -6.35 -11.29
N ILE A 64 -11.56 -5.65 -12.10
CA ILE A 64 -12.67 -6.26 -12.86
C ILE A 64 -12.14 -7.33 -13.81
N GLU A 65 -11.02 -7.06 -14.49
CA GLU A 65 -10.37 -8.04 -15.37
C GLU A 65 -9.89 -9.27 -14.59
N ALA A 66 -9.24 -9.07 -13.44
CA ALA A 66 -8.77 -10.16 -12.57
C ALA A 66 -9.92 -10.98 -12.00
N GLU A 67 -11.01 -10.32 -11.59
CA GLU A 67 -12.24 -10.97 -11.12
C GLU A 67 -12.90 -11.78 -12.25
N SER A 68 -12.94 -11.27 -13.48
CA SER A 68 -13.44 -12.01 -14.65
C SER A 68 -12.60 -13.25 -14.92
N LYS A 69 -11.27 -13.13 -14.93
CA LYS A 69 -10.36 -14.28 -15.11
C LYS A 69 -10.53 -15.33 -14.01
N LEU A 70 -10.66 -14.89 -12.76
CA LEU A 70 -10.91 -15.79 -11.63
C LEU A 70 -12.27 -16.49 -11.78
N LYS A 71 -13.31 -15.75 -12.20
CA LYS A 71 -14.64 -16.31 -12.44
C LYS A 71 -14.61 -17.34 -13.57
N GLU A 72 -14.02 -17.02 -14.72
CA GLU A 72 -13.87 -17.93 -15.85
C GLU A 72 -13.10 -19.19 -15.47
N PHE A 73 -12.03 -19.04 -14.68
CA PHE A 73 -11.29 -20.18 -14.14
C PHE A 73 -12.17 -21.07 -13.25
N ARG A 74 -12.96 -20.46 -12.34
CA ARG A 74 -13.88 -21.21 -11.47
C ARG A 74 -14.98 -21.91 -12.27
N GLU A 75 -15.54 -21.27 -13.28
CA GLU A 75 -16.56 -21.88 -14.15
C GLU A 75 -16.00 -23.06 -14.93
N LYS A 76 -14.82 -22.91 -15.53
CA LYS A 76 -14.14 -23.97 -16.30
C LYS A 76 -13.70 -25.15 -15.42
N HIS A 77 -13.33 -24.89 -14.17
CA HIS A 77 -12.80 -25.89 -13.23
C HIS A 77 -13.73 -26.14 -12.03
N SER A 78 -15.05 -25.96 -12.22
CA SER A 78 -16.07 -26.01 -11.15
C SER A 78 -16.04 -27.28 -10.29
N LEU A 79 -15.55 -28.40 -10.84
CA LEU A 79 -15.49 -29.73 -10.21
C LEU A 79 -14.07 -30.12 -9.73
N GLN A 80 -13.16 -29.15 -9.69
CA GLN A 80 -11.73 -29.35 -9.40
C GLN A 80 -11.17 -28.25 -8.48
N LEU A 81 -12.03 -27.54 -7.75
CA LEU A 81 -11.57 -26.44 -6.89
C LEU A 81 -10.82 -26.98 -5.66
N PRO A 82 -9.71 -26.34 -5.23
CA PRO A 82 -8.96 -26.74 -4.05
C PRO A 82 -9.82 -26.75 -2.78
N GLY A 83 -9.73 -27.81 -1.97
CA GLY A 83 -10.48 -27.99 -0.72
C GLY A 83 -11.23 -29.33 -0.65
N GLN A 84 -12.52 -29.29 -0.30
CA GLN A 84 -13.35 -30.49 -0.03
C GLN A 84 -13.47 -31.47 -1.21
N GLU A 85 -13.32 -31.01 -2.45
CA GLU A 85 -13.43 -31.88 -3.62
C GLU A 85 -12.18 -32.73 -3.87
N VAL A 86 -11.01 -32.32 -3.35
CA VAL A 86 -9.78 -33.12 -3.43
C VAL A 86 -9.95 -34.40 -2.62
N ASP A 87 -10.45 -34.29 -1.38
CA ASP A 87 -10.73 -35.45 -0.52
C ASP A 87 -11.76 -36.39 -1.15
N MET A 88 -12.78 -35.85 -1.81
CA MET A 88 -13.79 -36.65 -2.49
C MET A 88 -13.20 -37.39 -3.71
N ASN A 89 -12.41 -36.70 -4.54
CA ASN A 89 -11.75 -37.29 -5.70
C ASN A 89 -10.75 -38.39 -5.28
N VAL A 90 -9.98 -38.18 -4.21
CA VAL A 90 -9.08 -39.20 -3.63
C VAL A 90 -9.88 -40.42 -3.14
N ARG A 91 -10.97 -40.20 -2.38
CA ARG A 91 -11.83 -41.29 -1.89
C ARG A 91 -12.43 -42.09 -3.04
N MET A 92 -12.93 -41.42 -4.09
CA MET A 92 -13.46 -42.08 -5.27
C MET A 92 -12.38 -42.87 -6.02
N LEU A 93 -11.17 -42.33 -6.16
CA LEU A 93 -10.05 -43.05 -6.75
C LEU A 93 -9.72 -44.33 -5.96
N VAL A 94 -9.61 -44.24 -4.63
CA VAL A 94 -9.35 -45.40 -3.77
C VAL A 94 -10.46 -46.44 -3.87
N ASN A 95 -11.73 -46.00 -3.93
CA ASN A 95 -12.88 -46.90 -4.13
C ASN A 95 -12.80 -47.64 -5.46
N PHE A 96 -12.51 -46.94 -6.57
CA PHE A 96 -12.37 -47.56 -7.89
C PHE A 96 -11.15 -48.48 -7.97
N GLN A 97 -10.02 -48.11 -7.36
CA GLN A 97 -8.83 -48.96 -7.28
C GLN A 97 -9.10 -50.24 -6.49
N THR A 98 -9.82 -50.13 -5.37
CA THR A 98 -10.23 -51.29 -4.55
C THR A 98 -11.18 -52.20 -5.32
N ALA A 99 -12.20 -51.64 -5.97
CA ALA A 99 -13.12 -52.40 -6.82
C ALA A 99 -12.39 -53.07 -8.00
N LEU A 100 -11.42 -52.38 -8.62
CA LEU A 100 -10.61 -52.93 -9.70
C LEU A 100 -9.72 -54.09 -9.22
N ALA A 101 -9.15 -53.98 -8.01
CA ALA A 101 -8.38 -55.06 -7.40
C ALA A 101 -9.26 -56.29 -7.14
N GLN A 102 -10.47 -56.10 -6.62
CA GLN A 102 -11.44 -57.17 -6.41
C GLN A 102 -11.82 -57.86 -7.73
N VAL A 103 -12.20 -57.09 -8.75
CA VAL A 103 -12.56 -57.66 -10.07
C VAL A 103 -11.38 -58.41 -10.70
N LYS A 104 -10.13 -57.93 -10.53
CA LYS A 104 -8.94 -58.68 -10.98
C LYS A 104 -8.77 -60.01 -10.25
N MET A 105 -9.04 -60.05 -8.94
CA MET A 105 -9.03 -61.31 -8.17
C MET A 105 -10.11 -62.27 -8.66
N ASP A 106 -11.33 -61.76 -8.89
CA ASP A 106 -12.45 -62.55 -9.40
C ASP A 106 -12.17 -63.11 -10.80
N ILE A 107 -11.56 -62.30 -11.69
CA ILE A 107 -11.10 -62.75 -13.01
C ILE A 107 -10.13 -63.91 -12.87
N ASN A 108 -9.10 -63.78 -12.02
CA ASN A 108 -8.12 -64.85 -11.83
C ASN A 108 -8.80 -66.13 -11.31
N ALA A 109 -9.73 -66.02 -10.37
CA ALA A 109 -10.47 -67.18 -9.85
C ALA A 109 -11.31 -67.87 -10.94
N VAL A 110 -12.03 -67.10 -11.77
CA VAL A 110 -12.83 -67.65 -12.88
C VAL A 110 -11.95 -68.24 -13.98
N GLU A 111 -10.80 -67.62 -14.29
CA GLU A 111 -9.83 -68.17 -15.23
C GLU A 111 -9.27 -69.51 -14.75
N ASP A 112 -8.96 -69.63 -13.45
CA ASP A 112 -8.52 -70.88 -12.82
C ASP A 112 -9.60 -71.96 -12.97
N ASP A 113 -10.86 -71.62 -12.73
CA ASP A 113 -12.00 -72.54 -12.87
C ASP A 113 -12.21 -72.96 -14.33
N ILE A 114 -12.13 -72.04 -15.28
CA ILE A 114 -12.17 -72.34 -16.72
C ILE A 114 -11.04 -73.31 -17.10
N ARG A 115 -9.81 -73.09 -16.58
CA ARG A 115 -8.68 -74.00 -16.84
C ARG A 115 -8.93 -75.40 -16.27
N LYS A 116 -9.49 -75.51 -15.05
CA LYS A 116 -9.88 -76.80 -14.46
C LYS A 116 -10.96 -77.50 -15.30
N LEU A 117 -12.04 -76.79 -15.65
CA LEU A 117 -13.14 -77.32 -16.47
C LEU A 117 -12.66 -77.79 -17.85
N LYS A 118 -11.77 -77.04 -18.50
CA LYS A 118 -11.15 -77.43 -19.79
C LYS A 118 -10.29 -78.69 -19.65
N ARG A 119 -9.54 -78.83 -18.55
CA ARG A 119 -8.74 -80.04 -18.27
C ARG A 119 -9.62 -81.27 -18.05
N GLN A 120 -10.70 -81.14 -17.28
CA GLN A 120 -11.70 -82.20 -17.06
C GLN A 120 -12.38 -82.63 -18.37
N LEU A 121 -12.79 -81.67 -19.21
CA LEU A 121 -13.37 -81.95 -20.54
C LEU A 121 -12.40 -82.64 -21.51
N SER A 122 -11.08 -82.44 -21.34
CA SER A 122 -10.05 -83.05 -22.17
C SER A 122 -9.64 -84.47 -21.73
N GLY A 123 -10.24 -85.00 -20.65
CA GLY A 123 -9.91 -86.32 -20.10
C GLY A 123 -8.53 -86.44 -19.47
N LYS A 124 -7.86 -85.30 -19.20
CA LYS A 124 -6.49 -85.25 -18.66
C LYS A 124 -6.40 -85.31 -17.14
N GLU A 125 -7.52 -85.20 -16.44
CA GLU A 125 -7.64 -85.32 -14.99
C GLU A 125 -8.90 -86.11 -14.64
N PRO A 126 -8.86 -87.02 -13.64
CA PRO A 126 -10.06 -87.67 -13.15
C PRO A 126 -11.02 -86.62 -12.61
N VAL A 127 -12.31 -86.77 -12.93
CA VAL A 127 -13.37 -85.97 -12.32
C VAL A 127 -13.42 -86.34 -10.84
N ILE A 128 -12.91 -85.45 -9.98
CA ILE A 128 -13.14 -85.55 -8.54
C ILE A 128 -14.61 -85.19 -8.33
N ILE A 129 -15.43 -86.18 -7.95
CA ILE A 129 -16.83 -85.99 -7.61
C ILE A 129 -16.87 -85.09 -6.36
N SER A 130 -17.22 -83.82 -6.51
CA SER A 130 -17.47 -82.91 -5.38
C SER A 130 -18.81 -83.23 -4.72
N ASP A 131 -19.04 -82.81 -3.47
CA ASP A 131 -20.37 -82.88 -2.82
C ASP A 131 -21.47 -82.29 -3.72
N GLU A 132 -21.17 -81.17 -4.37
CA GLU A 132 -22.03 -80.49 -5.35
C GLU A 132 -22.35 -81.33 -6.61
N MET A 133 -21.56 -82.39 -6.86
CA MET A 133 -21.82 -83.38 -7.93
C MET A 133 -22.62 -84.59 -7.45
N LEU A 134 -22.57 -84.92 -6.15
CA LEU A 134 -23.42 -85.96 -5.56
C LEU A 134 -24.89 -85.50 -5.56
N ASP A 135 -25.13 -84.22 -5.29
CA ASP A 135 -26.45 -83.57 -5.40
C ASP A 135 -27.10 -83.65 -6.80
N LEU A 136 -26.31 -83.97 -7.84
CA LEU A 136 -26.78 -84.09 -9.22
C LEU A 136 -27.40 -85.45 -9.55
N ASN A 137 -27.27 -86.46 -8.68
CA ASN A 137 -28.10 -87.66 -8.74
C ASN A 137 -29.51 -87.25 -8.26
N PRO A 138 -30.58 -87.36 -9.10
CA PRO A 138 -31.93 -86.93 -8.74
C PRO A 138 -32.42 -87.51 -7.42
N ILE A 139 -31.98 -88.73 -7.08
CA ILE A 139 -32.30 -89.43 -5.84
C ILE A 139 -31.53 -88.80 -4.67
N VAL A 140 -30.24 -88.52 -4.83
CA VAL A 140 -29.41 -87.86 -3.81
C VAL A 140 -29.92 -86.43 -3.55
N GLY A 141 -30.26 -85.68 -4.59
CA GLY A 141 -30.83 -84.33 -4.48
C GLY A 141 -32.24 -84.30 -3.87
N GLU A 142 -33.07 -85.34 -4.09
CA GLU A 142 -34.37 -85.50 -3.41
C GLU A 142 -34.18 -85.85 -1.94
N LEU A 143 -33.24 -86.76 -1.62
CA LEU A 143 -32.90 -87.14 -0.25
C LEU A 143 -32.30 -85.96 0.53
N ASN A 144 -31.45 -85.14 -0.09
CA ASN A 144 -30.90 -83.93 0.54
C ASN A 144 -31.96 -82.87 0.80
N ARG A 145 -32.90 -82.63 -0.14
CA ARG A 145 -34.05 -81.76 0.12
C ARG A 145 -34.91 -82.27 1.27
N LYS A 146 -35.23 -83.57 1.26
CA LYS A 146 -36.01 -84.20 2.33
C LYS A 146 -35.30 -84.10 3.69
N LEU A 147 -33.98 -84.24 3.71
CA LEU A 147 -33.17 -84.10 4.92
C LEU A 147 -33.18 -82.65 5.43
N GLU A 148 -33.17 -81.66 4.54
CA GLU A 148 -33.27 -80.23 4.89
C GLU A 148 -34.66 -79.87 5.41
N ASP A 149 -35.73 -80.36 4.76
CA ASP A 149 -37.10 -80.20 5.24
C ASP A 149 -37.30 -80.81 6.64
N LEU A 150 -36.79 -82.03 6.87
CA LEU A 150 -36.85 -82.70 8.19
C LEU A 150 -36.03 -81.98 9.27
N LYS A 151 -34.90 -81.37 8.90
CA LYS A 151 -34.10 -80.55 9.84
C LYS A 151 -34.82 -79.26 10.22
N LEU A 152 -35.45 -78.60 9.26
CA LEU A 152 -36.27 -77.42 9.53
C LEU A 152 -37.47 -77.78 10.43
N GLU A 153 -38.12 -78.92 10.17
CA GLU A 153 -39.21 -79.42 11.01
C GLU A 153 -38.73 -79.76 12.44
N LEU A 154 -37.55 -80.39 12.56
CA LEU A 154 -36.90 -80.63 13.85
C LEU A 154 -36.62 -79.33 14.61
N ASP A 155 -36.03 -78.32 13.94
CA ASP A 155 -35.72 -77.03 14.56
C ASP A 155 -36.99 -76.33 15.06
N THR A 156 -38.11 -76.43 14.33
CA THR A 156 -39.40 -75.89 14.80
C THR A 156 -39.96 -76.63 16.01
N LEU A 157 -39.89 -77.97 16.02
CA LEU A 157 -40.38 -78.78 17.15
C LEU A 157 -39.53 -78.60 18.41
N LEU A 158 -38.20 -78.46 18.26
CA LEU A 158 -37.30 -78.17 19.38
C LEU A 158 -37.56 -76.81 20.02
N MET A 159 -38.10 -75.83 19.27
CA MET A 159 -38.52 -74.54 19.81
C MET A 159 -39.86 -74.60 20.56
N GLU A 160 -40.76 -75.52 20.17
CA GLU A 160 -42.09 -75.67 20.79
C GLU A 160 -42.06 -76.60 22.02
N ASP A 161 -41.49 -77.80 21.89
CA ASP A 161 -41.40 -78.81 22.95
C ASP A 161 -40.21 -79.78 22.74
N PRO A 162 -39.09 -79.55 23.45
CA PRO A 162 -37.86 -80.34 23.29
C PRO A 162 -37.96 -81.82 23.67
N GLU A 163 -38.94 -82.22 24.49
CA GLU A 163 -39.11 -83.60 24.99
C GLU A 163 -40.28 -84.35 24.35
N SER A 164 -40.87 -83.77 23.30
CA SER A 164 -42.00 -84.38 22.58
C SER A 164 -41.60 -85.69 21.89
N GLU A 165 -42.48 -86.70 21.95
CA GLU A 165 -42.31 -87.99 21.25
C GLU A 165 -42.09 -87.80 19.73
N LYS A 166 -42.61 -86.71 19.16
CA LYS A 166 -42.41 -86.32 17.75
C LYS A 166 -40.98 -85.92 17.42
N VAL A 167 -40.23 -85.36 18.39
CA VAL A 167 -38.81 -85.02 18.20
C VAL A 167 -38.01 -86.30 17.96
N TYR A 168 -38.31 -87.36 18.70
CA TYR A 168 -37.68 -88.66 18.54
C TYR A 168 -38.03 -89.30 17.18
N GLU A 169 -39.28 -89.22 16.73
CA GLU A 169 -39.71 -89.73 15.41
C GLU A 169 -39.02 -89.00 14.24
N ILE A 170 -38.87 -87.67 14.32
CA ILE A 170 -38.17 -86.89 13.30
C ILE A 170 -36.67 -87.17 13.31
N GLN A 171 -36.04 -87.27 14.49
CA GLN A 171 -34.64 -87.65 14.59
C GLN A 171 -34.37 -89.03 13.97
N GLN A 172 -35.26 -90.00 14.19
CA GLN A 172 -35.18 -91.30 13.54
C GLN A 172 -35.34 -91.18 12.01
N SER A 173 -36.31 -90.38 11.55
CA SER A 173 -36.54 -90.16 10.11
C SER A 173 -35.36 -89.47 9.41
N ILE A 174 -34.66 -88.57 10.13
CA ILE A 174 -33.42 -87.92 9.68
C ILE A 174 -32.32 -88.98 9.52
N GLU A 175 -32.14 -89.85 10.51
CA GLU A 175 -31.08 -90.85 10.47
C GLU A 175 -31.34 -91.92 9.40
N GLU A 176 -32.58 -92.37 9.24
CA GLU A 176 -32.97 -93.26 8.13
C GLU A 176 -32.75 -92.62 6.75
N THR A 177 -33.07 -91.32 6.62
CA THR A 177 -32.85 -90.57 5.37
C THR A 177 -31.34 -90.41 5.10
N ARG A 178 -30.54 -90.20 6.15
CA ARG A 178 -29.08 -90.11 6.07
C ARG A 178 -28.44 -91.43 5.68
N GLU A 179 -28.89 -92.55 6.24
CA GLU A 179 -28.41 -93.88 5.86
C GLU A 179 -28.73 -94.19 4.39
N ARG A 180 -29.95 -93.87 3.93
CA ARG A 180 -30.33 -94.03 2.51
C ARG A 180 -29.50 -93.15 1.58
N LEU A 181 -29.24 -91.90 2.00
CA LEU A 181 -28.39 -90.98 1.28
C LEU A 181 -26.96 -91.54 1.15
N GLN A 182 -26.41 -92.07 2.24
CA GLN A 182 -25.08 -92.65 2.25
C GLN A 182 -24.98 -93.91 1.38
N GLN A 183 -25.99 -94.78 1.40
CA GLN A 183 -26.06 -95.95 0.51
C GLN A 183 -26.16 -95.55 -0.97
N GLU A 184 -26.90 -94.49 -1.28
CA GLU A 184 -27.02 -94.00 -2.66
C GLU A 184 -25.73 -93.33 -3.14
N ILE A 185 -25.05 -92.59 -2.26
CA ILE A 185 -23.71 -92.06 -2.51
C ILE A 185 -22.73 -93.20 -2.77
N GLU A 186 -22.69 -94.23 -1.92
CA GLU A 186 -21.80 -95.40 -2.10
C GLU A 186 -22.07 -96.16 -3.42
N LYS A 187 -23.33 -96.31 -3.83
CA LYS A 187 -23.70 -96.88 -5.14
C LYS A 187 -23.33 -95.98 -6.32
N THR A 188 -23.33 -94.67 -6.10
CA THR A 188 -22.98 -93.65 -7.09
C THR A 188 -21.45 -93.49 -7.24
N VAL A 189 -20.66 -93.90 -6.23
CA VAL A 189 -19.19 -93.80 -6.19
C VAL A 189 -18.46 -94.84 -7.06
N ASP A 190 -19.17 -95.75 -7.75
CA ASP A 190 -18.60 -96.52 -8.87
C ASP A 190 -18.28 -95.57 -10.05
N ALA A 191 -17.07 -95.00 -9.99
CA ALA A 191 -16.51 -93.93 -10.81
C ALA A 191 -16.55 -94.19 -12.33
N GLU A 192 -16.85 -95.41 -12.77
CA GLU A 192 -16.86 -95.83 -14.17
C GLU A 192 -18.19 -95.49 -14.89
N THR A 193 -19.30 -95.39 -14.13
CA THR A 193 -20.65 -95.21 -14.69
C THR A 193 -21.03 -93.74 -14.92
N ILE A 194 -20.53 -92.81 -14.09
CA ILE A 194 -20.84 -91.37 -14.19
C ILE A 194 -20.04 -90.68 -15.31
N VAL A 195 -18.78 -91.10 -15.50
CA VAL A 195 -17.88 -90.57 -16.53
C VAL A 195 -18.33 -90.94 -17.94
N SER A 196 -19.24 -91.92 -18.08
CA SER A 196 -19.76 -92.40 -19.36
C SER A 196 -21.13 -91.81 -19.74
N ASP A 197 -21.77 -91.02 -18.86
CA ASP A 197 -23.09 -90.41 -19.11
C ASP A 197 -22.97 -89.17 -20.03
N PRO A 198 -23.61 -89.17 -21.23
CA PRO A 198 -23.64 -88.01 -22.11
C PRO A 198 -24.17 -86.72 -21.44
N LEU A 199 -25.08 -86.84 -20.45
CA LEU A 199 -25.60 -85.68 -19.71
C LEU A 199 -24.54 -85.01 -18.82
N PHE A 200 -23.52 -85.74 -18.37
CA PHE A 200 -22.45 -85.20 -17.55
C PHE A 200 -21.59 -84.21 -18.35
N TYR A 201 -21.09 -84.64 -19.52
CA TYR A 201 -20.29 -83.77 -20.39
C TYR A 201 -21.08 -82.57 -20.93
N GLN A 202 -22.38 -82.75 -21.18
CA GLN A 202 -23.24 -81.64 -21.61
C GLN A 202 -23.35 -80.55 -20.52
N ARG A 203 -23.51 -80.94 -19.26
CA ARG A 203 -23.55 -80.01 -18.11
C ARG A 203 -22.19 -79.35 -17.85
N LEU A 204 -21.10 -80.10 -17.99
CA LEU A 204 -19.75 -79.54 -17.85
C LEU A 204 -19.44 -78.50 -18.94
N ARG A 205 -19.87 -78.76 -20.18
CA ARG A 205 -19.83 -77.77 -21.27
C ARG A 205 -20.69 -76.53 -20.97
N GLN A 206 -21.87 -76.72 -20.36
CA GLN A 206 -22.70 -75.60 -19.94
C GLN A 206 -22.01 -74.76 -18.85
N ARG A 207 -21.47 -75.38 -17.79
CA ARG A 207 -20.69 -74.68 -16.75
C ARG A 207 -19.50 -73.92 -17.33
N LEU A 208 -18.79 -74.53 -18.29
CA LEU A 208 -17.70 -73.85 -18.99
C LEU A 208 -18.20 -72.61 -19.74
N LYS A 209 -19.31 -72.72 -20.47
CA LYS A 209 -19.91 -71.60 -21.18
C LYS A 209 -20.35 -70.49 -20.23
N ASP A 210 -20.98 -70.85 -19.11
CA ASP A 210 -21.40 -69.89 -18.08
C ASP A 210 -20.18 -69.19 -17.43
N ALA A 211 -19.09 -69.93 -17.19
CA ALA A 211 -17.85 -69.37 -16.66
C ALA A 211 -17.16 -68.44 -17.68
N GLU A 212 -17.12 -68.79 -18.97
CA GLU A 212 -16.61 -67.94 -20.04
C GLU A 212 -17.44 -66.66 -20.20
N GLU A 213 -18.77 -66.74 -20.08
CA GLU A 213 -19.65 -65.56 -20.07
C GLU A 213 -19.39 -64.67 -18.85
N ARG A 214 -19.23 -65.26 -17.65
CA ARG A 214 -18.87 -64.52 -16.43
C ARG A 214 -17.51 -63.82 -16.59
N LEU A 215 -16.51 -64.50 -17.15
CA LEU A 215 -15.20 -63.91 -17.42
C LEU A 215 -15.32 -62.70 -18.35
N SER A 216 -16.09 -62.83 -19.45
CA SER A 216 -16.33 -61.70 -20.36
C SER A 216 -16.95 -60.50 -19.65
N LYS A 217 -17.95 -60.71 -18.78
CA LYS A 217 -18.57 -59.63 -18.02
C LYS A 217 -17.60 -58.97 -17.04
N LEU A 218 -16.77 -59.76 -16.36
CA LEU A 218 -15.74 -59.24 -15.45
C LEU A 218 -14.65 -58.47 -16.20
N GLU A 219 -14.24 -58.94 -17.39
CA GLU A 219 -13.29 -58.22 -18.26
C GLU A 219 -13.82 -56.85 -18.68
N ASP A 220 -15.10 -56.77 -19.06
CA ASP A 220 -15.73 -55.51 -19.41
C ASP A 220 -15.82 -54.57 -18.20
N ARG A 221 -16.18 -55.11 -17.02
CA ARG A 221 -16.19 -54.35 -15.77
C ARG A 221 -14.80 -53.85 -15.38
N LYS A 222 -13.75 -54.65 -15.60
CA LYS A 222 -12.35 -54.27 -15.40
C LYS A 222 -11.97 -53.09 -16.30
N LYS A 223 -12.31 -53.13 -17.59
CA LYS A 223 -12.05 -52.03 -18.54
C LYS A 223 -12.74 -50.74 -18.09
N GLU A 224 -14.00 -50.84 -17.67
CA GLU A 224 -14.77 -49.71 -17.16
C GLU A 224 -14.12 -49.10 -15.90
N LEU A 225 -13.74 -49.93 -14.92
CA LEU A 225 -13.07 -49.46 -13.70
C LEU A 225 -11.69 -48.87 -14.00
N GLN A 226 -10.92 -49.47 -14.93
CA GLN A 226 -9.63 -48.91 -15.37
C GLN A 226 -9.79 -47.53 -16.01
N TYR A 227 -10.85 -47.33 -16.80
CA TYR A 227 -11.17 -46.04 -17.38
C TYR A 227 -11.44 -44.98 -16.29
N TYR A 228 -12.25 -45.31 -15.28
CA TYR A 228 -12.50 -44.40 -14.16
C TYR A 228 -11.24 -44.12 -13.33
N VAL A 229 -10.45 -45.14 -13.00
CA VAL A 229 -9.16 -44.95 -12.29
C VAL A 229 -8.29 -43.95 -13.03
N LYS A 230 -8.12 -44.11 -14.35
CA LYS A 230 -7.31 -43.20 -15.16
C LYS A 230 -7.86 -41.77 -15.15
N ILE A 231 -9.17 -41.59 -15.30
CA ILE A 231 -9.79 -40.25 -15.24
C ILE A 231 -9.48 -39.56 -13.92
N TYR A 232 -9.64 -40.26 -12.79
CA TYR A 232 -9.41 -39.66 -11.48
C TYR A 232 -7.92 -39.43 -11.19
N GLU A 233 -7.03 -40.31 -11.67
CA GLU A 233 -5.58 -40.08 -11.64
C GLU A 233 -5.17 -38.83 -12.43
N ASP A 234 -5.68 -38.67 -13.66
CA ASP A 234 -5.41 -37.49 -14.49
C ASP A 234 -5.96 -36.21 -13.83
N ARG A 235 -7.16 -36.27 -13.24
CA ARG A 235 -7.72 -35.15 -12.46
C ARG A 235 -6.81 -34.77 -11.29
N LEU A 236 -6.42 -35.75 -10.47
CA LEU A 236 -5.53 -35.56 -9.32
C LEU A 236 -4.15 -35.04 -9.73
N GLY A 237 -3.61 -35.50 -10.87
CA GLY A 237 -2.34 -35.03 -11.40
C GLY A 237 -2.36 -33.56 -11.84
N SER A 238 -3.50 -33.08 -12.36
CA SER A 238 -3.67 -31.68 -12.79
C SER A 238 -3.99 -30.70 -11.65
N LEU A 239 -4.36 -31.19 -10.46
CA LEU A 239 -4.76 -30.35 -9.33
C LEU A 239 -3.68 -29.37 -8.85
N PRO A 240 -2.39 -29.76 -8.69
CA PRO A 240 -1.37 -28.83 -8.19
C PRO A 240 -1.18 -27.61 -9.10
N GLU A 241 -1.22 -27.80 -10.42
CA GLU A 241 -1.13 -26.70 -11.39
C GLU A 241 -2.36 -25.79 -11.32
N GLN A 242 -3.55 -26.38 -11.21
CA GLN A 242 -4.80 -25.63 -11.06
C GLN A 242 -4.87 -24.85 -9.74
N GLU A 243 -4.39 -25.42 -8.64
CA GLU A 243 -4.32 -24.76 -7.34
C GLU A 243 -3.32 -23.60 -7.35
N ALA A 244 -2.17 -23.78 -7.99
CA ALA A 244 -1.19 -22.71 -8.18
C ALA A 244 -1.76 -21.57 -9.03
N GLU A 245 -2.48 -21.89 -10.11
CA GLU A 245 -3.14 -20.90 -10.98
C GLU A 245 -4.29 -20.18 -10.26
N TYR A 246 -5.16 -20.91 -9.57
CA TYR A 246 -6.23 -20.35 -8.74
C TYR A 246 -5.66 -19.39 -7.69
N SER A 247 -4.62 -19.82 -6.97
CA SER A 247 -3.95 -18.99 -5.95
C SER A 247 -3.30 -17.75 -6.56
N ARG A 248 -2.76 -17.84 -7.77
CA ARG A 248 -2.23 -16.68 -8.51
C ARG A 248 -3.36 -15.69 -8.84
N LEU A 249 -4.46 -16.16 -9.43
CA LEU A 249 -5.61 -15.32 -9.78
C LEU A 249 -6.25 -14.67 -8.55
N MET A 250 -6.36 -15.41 -7.45
CA MET A 250 -6.83 -14.89 -6.16
C MET A 250 -5.94 -13.76 -5.65
N ARG A 251 -4.61 -13.94 -5.68
CA ARG A 251 -3.65 -12.89 -5.28
C ARG A 251 -3.74 -11.66 -6.19
N ASP A 252 -3.97 -11.85 -7.49
CA ASP A 252 -4.13 -10.74 -8.43
C ASP A 252 -5.38 -9.92 -8.10
N VAL A 253 -6.50 -10.57 -7.77
CA VAL A 253 -7.73 -9.89 -7.31
C VAL A 253 -7.47 -9.14 -6.00
N GLU A 254 -6.84 -9.80 -5.02
CA GLU A 254 -6.54 -9.21 -3.72
C GLU A 254 -5.63 -7.99 -3.84
N LEU A 255 -4.52 -8.11 -4.57
CA LEU A 255 -3.56 -7.02 -4.80
C LEU A 255 -4.21 -5.82 -5.49
N ASN A 256 -4.97 -6.05 -6.56
CA ASN A 256 -5.64 -4.95 -7.27
C ASN A 256 -6.70 -4.26 -6.39
N ASN A 257 -7.42 -5.02 -5.56
CA ASN A 257 -8.37 -4.47 -4.60
C ASN A 257 -7.70 -3.65 -3.50
N GLU A 258 -6.58 -4.12 -2.95
CA GLU A 258 -5.80 -3.39 -1.95
C GLU A 258 -5.23 -2.09 -2.51
N ILE A 259 -4.63 -2.12 -3.71
CA ILE A 259 -4.10 -0.93 -4.37
C ILE A 259 -5.23 0.05 -4.67
N TYR A 260 -6.36 -0.42 -5.20
CA TYR A 260 -7.54 0.41 -5.44
C TYR A 260 -8.01 1.13 -4.16
N LYS A 261 -8.18 0.40 -3.06
CA LYS A 261 -8.59 0.96 -1.76
C LYS A 261 -7.58 1.96 -1.24
N MET A 262 -6.29 1.63 -1.31
CA MET A 262 -5.20 2.51 -0.86
C MET A 262 -5.15 3.81 -1.66
N LEU A 263 -5.31 3.76 -2.98
CA LEU A 263 -5.37 4.95 -3.83
C LEU A 263 -6.61 5.81 -3.53
N LYS A 264 -7.79 5.19 -3.35
CA LYS A 264 -9.01 5.91 -2.94
C LYS A 264 -8.85 6.57 -1.58
N LEU A 265 -8.28 5.86 -0.60
CA LEU A 265 -8.01 6.42 0.72
C LEU A 265 -7.04 7.61 0.61
N LYS A 266 -5.96 7.47 -0.17
CA LYS A 266 -4.98 8.53 -0.37
C LYS A 266 -5.57 9.77 -1.04
N ALA A 267 -6.48 9.57 -1.99
CA ALA A 267 -7.21 10.66 -2.62
C ALA A 267 -8.09 11.41 -1.60
N GLU A 268 -8.83 10.69 -0.76
CA GLU A 268 -9.66 11.30 0.28
C GLU A 268 -8.83 12.03 1.34
N GLU A 269 -7.73 11.44 1.82
CA GLU A 269 -6.80 12.13 2.75
C GLU A 269 -6.27 13.44 2.16
N SER A 270 -5.86 13.42 0.89
CA SER A 270 -5.33 14.61 0.20
C SER A 270 -6.41 15.67 0.00
N ARG A 271 -7.64 15.25 -0.29
CA ARG A 271 -8.82 16.12 -0.39
C ARG A 271 -9.18 16.75 0.95
N LEU A 272 -9.10 16.00 2.05
CA LEU A 272 -9.30 16.52 3.40
C LEU A 272 -8.21 17.54 3.75
N THR A 273 -6.95 17.25 3.45
CA THR A 273 -5.83 18.19 3.64
C THR A 273 -6.06 19.50 2.88
N ALA A 274 -6.53 19.43 1.63
CA ALA A 274 -6.88 20.62 0.85
C ALA A 274 -8.00 21.45 1.49
N LYS A 275 -9.02 20.79 2.06
CA LYS A 275 -10.12 21.46 2.79
C LYS A 275 -9.66 22.05 4.13
N GLU A 276 -8.73 21.40 4.83
CA GLU A 276 -8.17 21.92 6.08
C GLU A 276 -7.34 23.17 5.83
N LEU A 277 -6.53 23.20 4.77
CA LEU A 277 -5.77 24.40 4.36
C LEU A 277 -6.69 25.59 4.09
N GLU A 278 -7.89 25.35 3.56
CA GLU A 278 -8.90 26.38 3.34
C GLU A 278 -9.51 26.91 4.64
N LYS A 279 -9.69 26.05 5.65
CA LYS A 279 -10.30 26.42 6.95
C LYS A 279 -9.33 27.05 7.95
N ILE A 280 -8.09 26.55 8.00
CA ILE A 280 -7.15 26.87 9.08
C ILE A 280 -6.15 27.94 8.63
N GLY A 281 -5.93 28.11 7.31
CA GLY A 281 -4.80 28.88 6.80
C GLY A 281 -3.48 28.16 7.12
N ILE A 282 -2.48 28.32 6.27
CA ILE A 282 -1.18 27.64 6.38
C ILE A 282 -0.50 27.89 7.75
N ASN A 283 0.52 27.09 8.07
CA ASN A 283 1.56 27.27 9.10
C ASN A 283 2.29 28.65 9.12
N TYR A 284 1.85 29.65 8.34
CA TYR A 284 2.34 31.01 8.46
C TYR A 284 1.40 31.79 9.35
N GLU A 285 1.72 31.82 10.64
CA GLU A 285 1.03 32.68 11.58
C GLU A 285 1.57 34.11 11.45
N LEU A 286 0.66 35.07 11.25
CA LEU A 286 1.01 36.48 11.25
C LEU A 286 1.36 36.93 12.67
N LEU A 287 2.64 36.85 13.03
CA LEU A 287 3.13 37.25 14.35
C LEU A 287 2.90 38.75 14.63
N GLU A 288 3.23 39.60 13.67
CA GLU A 288 3.12 41.06 13.82
C GLU A 288 2.65 41.73 12.53
N LYS A 289 1.59 42.55 12.65
CA LYS A 289 1.09 43.39 11.56
C LYS A 289 2.00 44.60 11.34
N GLY A 290 2.10 45.05 10.09
CA GLY A 290 2.79 46.31 9.77
C GLY A 290 2.13 47.48 10.49
N ARG A 291 2.91 48.18 11.34
CA ARG A 291 2.48 49.35 12.10
C ARG A 291 2.75 50.64 11.33
N LEU A 292 2.00 51.69 11.64
CA LEU A 292 2.24 53.03 11.10
C LEU A 292 3.57 53.58 11.66
N PRO A 293 4.54 53.99 10.81
CA PRO A 293 5.80 54.53 11.29
C PRO A 293 5.63 55.94 11.83
N LEU A 294 5.89 56.14 13.13
CA LEU A 294 5.77 57.43 13.82
C LEU A 294 6.98 58.35 13.64
N ARG A 295 8.11 57.82 13.15
CA ARG A 295 9.34 58.59 12.91
C ARG A 295 9.93 58.20 11.56
N PRO A 296 10.49 59.15 10.79
CA PRO A 296 11.13 58.85 9.52
C PRO A 296 12.36 57.97 9.75
N SER A 297 12.48 56.89 8.98
CA SER A 297 13.66 56.01 9.03
C SER A 297 14.89 56.65 8.39
N LYS A 298 14.69 57.57 7.42
CA LYS A 298 15.75 58.29 6.69
C LYS A 298 15.32 59.72 6.35
N PRO A 299 16.28 60.66 6.23
CA PRO A 299 17.69 60.52 6.55
C PRO A 299 17.94 60.58 8.07
N GLN A 300 19.01 59.93 8.54
CA GLN A 300 19.42 59.97 9.96
C GLN A 300 19.98 61.37 10.29
N LYS A 301 19.10 62.27 10.76
CA LYS A 301 19.42 63.70 11.00
C LYS A 301 20.69 63.87 11.84
N LEU A 302 20.85 63.08 12.91
CA LEU A 302 22.02 63.14 13.79
C LEU A 302 23.34 62.86 13.07
N LEU A 303 23.37 61.85 12.19
CA LEU A 303 24.56 61.54 11.40
C LEU A 303 24.91 62.69 10.45
N ILE A 304 23.91 63.25 9.78
CA ILE A 304 24.12 64.38 8.86
C ILE A 304 24.64 65.61 9.61
N THR A 305 24.05 65.92 10.77
CA THR A 305 24.48 67.06 11.60
C THR A 305 25.93 66.88 12.10
N LEU A 306 26.33 65.67 12.50
CA LEU A 306 27.71 65.41 12.91
C LEU A 306 28.69 65.55 11.74
N VAL A 307 28.34 65.00 10.57
CA VAL A 307 29.17 65.11 9.37
C VAL A 307 29.30 66.56 8.89
N SER A 308 28.21 67.34 8.91
CA SER A 308 28.25 68.75 8.52
C SER A 308 29.04 69.61 9.50
N LEU A 309 28.94 69.35 10.82
CA LEU A 309 29.75 70.01 11.83
C LEU A 309 31.25 69.76 11.60
N LEU A 310 31.62 68.49 11.38
CA LEU A 310 33.01 68.09 11.16
C LEU A 310 33.56 68.73 9.87
N LEU A 311 32.80 68.71 8.78
CA LEU A 311 33.16 69.40 7.53
C LEU A 311 33.31 70.91 7.73
N GLY A 312 32.44 71.53 8.54
CA GLY A 312 32.53 72.96 8.88
C GLY A 312 33.82 73.32 9.60
N ILE A 313 34.23 72.51 10.57
CA ILE A 313 35.50 72.70 11.31
C ILE A 313 36.69 72.59 10.35
N ILE A 314 36.73 71.53 9.54
CA ILE A 314 37.81 71.32 8.56
C ILE A 314 37.89 72.48 7.58
N SER A 315 36.75 72.93 7.04
CA SER A 315 36.69 74.07 6.13
C SER A 315 37.19 75.36 6.79
N GLY A 316 36.83 75.60 8.05
CA GLY A 316 37.31 76.76 8.81
C GLY A 316 38.84 76.79 8.96
N PHE A 317 39.44 75.67 9.38
CA PHE A 317 40.90 75.55 9.42
C PHE A 317 41.53 75.67 8.04
N GLY A 318 40.94 75.05 7.02
CA GLY A 318 41.39 75.13 5.63
C GLY A 318 41.45 76.56 5.12
N CYS A 319 40.42 77.38 5.38
CA CYS A 319 40.41 78.79 5.01
C CYS A 319 41.54 79.58 5.67
N VAL A 320 41.85 79.31 6.95
CA VAL A 320 42.98 79.96 7.64
C VAL A 320 44.30 79.60 6.98
N PHE A 321 44.52 78.32 6.66
CA PHE A 321 45.72 77.87 5.94
C PHE A 321 45.85 78.49 4.55
N ILE A 322 44.75 78.60 3.79
CA ILE A 322 44.75 79.21 2.45
C ILE A 322 45.08 80.71 2.54
N VAL A 323 44.50 81.41 3.51
CA VAL A 323 44.78 82.84 3.74
C VAL A 323 46.24 83.05 4.13
N GLU A 324 46.79 82.22 5.02
CA GLU A 324 48.18 82.32 5.45
C GLU A 324 49.15 81.97 4.30
N PHE A 325 48.86 80.93 3.51
CA PHE A 325 49.70 80.56 2.37
C PHE A 325 49.65 81.58 1.22
N SER A 326 48.54 82.31 1.10
CA SER A 326 48.42 83.39 0.11
C SER A 326 49.12 84.70 0.56
N ASP A 327 49.46 84.83 1.84
CA ASP A 327 50.16 85.99 2.39
C ASP A 327 51.67 85.88 2.11
N HIS A 328 52.12 86.55 1.04
CA HIS A 328 53.53 86.59 0.63
C HIS A 328 54.36 87.66 1.38
N SER A 329 53.86 88.18 2.51
CA SER A 329 54.56 89.20 3.29
C SER A 329 55.66 88.59 4.16
N PHE A 330 56.87 89.14 4.12
CA PHE A 330 57.95 88.76 5.04
C PHE A 330 57.64 89.27 6.45
N LYS A 331 57.19 88.36 7.34
CA LYS A 331 56.78 88.71 8.71
C LYS A 331 57.96 88.69 9.68
N ASN A 332 58.97 87.85 9.43
CA ASN A 332 60.16 87.73 10.24
C ASN A 332 61.41 88.19 9.47
N PRO A 333 62.39 88.80 10.16
CA PRO A 333 63.65 89.20 9.53
C PRO A 333 64.44 88.00 9.01
N GLU A 334 64.35 86.83 9.65
CA GLU A 334 65.02 85.60 9.20
C GLU A 334 64.50 85.15 7.82
N ASP A 335 63.19 85.20 7.58
CA ASP A 335 62.57 84.81 6.30
C ASP A 335 63.08 85.69 5.15
N ALA A 336 63.22 87.00 5.40
CA ALA A 336 63.75 87.96 4.44
C ALA A 336 65.24 87.74 4.12
N ILE A 337 66.06 87.38 5.12
CA ILE A 337 67.49 87.06 4.93
C ILE A 337 67.65 85.83 4.06
N SER A 338 66.91 84.76 4.34
CA SER A 338 66.97 83.51 3.56
C SER A 338 66.50 83.68 2.12
N TYR A 339 65.50 84.54 1.87
CA TYR A 339 64.97 84.76 0.52
C TYR A 339 65.81 85.77 -0.29
N LEU A 340 66.31 86.84 0.34
CA LEU A 340 67.02 87.92 -0.34
C LEU A 340 68.56 87.75 -0.32
N SER A 341 69.09 86.86 0.52
CA SER A 341 70.54 86.60 0.69
C SER A 341 71.38 87.84 1.03
N LEU A 342 70.76 88.83 1.69
CA LEU A 342 71.41 90.09 2.09
C LEU A 342 71.72 90.12 3.59
N PRO A 343 72.82 90.76 4.02
CA PRO A 343 73.14 90.91 5.43
C PRO A 343 72.10 91.80 6.13
N PHE A 344 71.56 91.32 7.25
CA PHE A 344 70.58 92.04 8.05
C PHE A 344 71.24 93.18 8.82
N LEU A 345 70.93 94.42 8.42
CA LEU A 345 71.51 95.62 9.01
C LEU A 345 70.75 96.12 10.25
N GLY A 346 69.51 95.67 10.46
CA GLY A 346 68.65 96.05 11.57
C GLY A 346 67.19 96.17 11.16
N SER A 347 66.28 96.12 12.15
CA SER A 347 64.85 96.35 11.94
C SER A 347 64.46 97.73 12.49
N VAL A 348 63.65 98.47 11.73
CA VAL A 348 63.00 99.68 12.23
C VAL A 348 61.68 99.26 12.87
N PRO A 349 61.50 99.42 14.19
CA PRO A 349 60.23 99.11 14.81
C PRO A 349 59.16 100.04 14.22
N LYS A 350 58.07 99.44 13.71
CA LYS A 350 56.93 100.21 13.23
C LYS A 350 56.23 100.86 14.42
N ILE A 351 56.49 102.15 14.64
CA ILE A 351 55.80 102.94 15.66
C ILE A 351 54.43 103.33 15.10
N MET A 352 53.38 102.61 15.50
CA MET A 352 52.01 102.91 15.08
C MET A 352 51.45 104.11 15.85
N THR A 353 50.87 105.07 15.12
CA THR A 353 50.17 106.22 15.71
C THR A 353 48.89 105.77 16.40
N LYS A 354 48.44 106.48 17.45
CA LYS A 354 47.20 106.15 18.19
C LYS A 354 45.98 106.00 17.26
N ASP A 355 45.88 106.81 16.21
CA ASP A 355 44.79 106.76 15.23
C ASP A 355 44.82 105.51 14.34
N GLU A 356 46.01 105.02 13.96
CA GLU A 356 46.15 103.77 13.20
C GLU A 356 45.73 102.54 14.03
N LEU A 357 46.06 102.53 15.33
CA LEU A 357 45.66 101.46 16.25
C LEU A 357 44.14 101.42 16.43
N LEU A 358 43.49 102.59 16.53
CA LEU A 358 42.03 102.69 16.62
C LEU A 358 41.35 102.24 15.32
N LYS A 359 41.89 102.64 14.15
CA LYS A 359 41.37 102.23 12.84
C LYS A 359 41.48 100.72 12.61
N ARG A 360 42.61 100.10 13.01
CA ARG A 360 42.79 98.64 12.95
C ARG A 360 41.82 97.88 13.87
N LYS A 361 41.66 98.34 15.12
CA LYS A 361 40.68 97.75 16.05
C LYS A 361 39.25 97.87 15.52
N ARG A 362 38.89 98.98 14.88
CA ARG A 362 37.56 99.18 14.27
C ARG A 362 37.33 98.22 13.10
N ASN A 363 38.29 98.08 12.19
CA ASN A 363 38.17 97.17 11.04
C ASN A 363 38.14 95.69 11.48
N GLN A 364 38.94 95.31 12.47
CA GLN A 364 38.87 93.96 13.04
C GLN A 364 37.51 93.69 13.70
N ARG A 365 36.97 94.64 14.47
CA ARG A 365 35.63 94.53 15.04
C ARG A 365 34.55 94.41 13.98
N SER A 366 34.60 95.19 12.89
CA SER A 366 33.60 95.08 11.83
C SER A 366 33.63 93.74 11.11
N ILE A 367 34.82 93.15 10.87
CA ILE A 367 34.95 91.82 10.26
C ILE A 367 34.40 90.75 11.20
N VAL A 368 34.73 90.81 12.49
CA VAL A 368 34.22 89.88 13.50
C VAL A 368 32.69 89.97 13.60
N ILE A 369 32.13 91.19 13.62
CA ILE A 369 30.68 91.41 13.67
C ILE A 369 29.99 90.84 12.41
N LEU A 370 30.55 91.05 11.22
CA LEU A 370 30.01 90.52 9.97
C LEU A 370 30.01 88.98 9.95
N PHE A 371 31.09 88.37 10.44
CA PHE A 371 31.18 86.90 10.54
C PHE A 371 30.14 86.34 11.53
N ILE A 372 30.02 86.95 12.71
CA ILE A 372 29.01 86.56 13.71
C ILE A 372 27.60 86.68 13.12
N ALA A 373 27.30 87.79 12.43
CA ALA A 373 25.99 88.00 11.81
C ALA A 373 25.66 86.93 10.75
N LEU A 374 26.64 86.53 9.92
CA LEU A 374 26.45 85.48 8.91
C LEU A 374 26.23 84.09 9.54
N THR A 375 26.95 83.76 10.62
CA THR A 375 26.74 82.49 11.32
C THR A 375 25.36 82.43 11.98
N LEU A 376 24.91 83.54 12.57
CA LEU A 376 23.61 83.63 13.23
C LEU A 376 22.45 83.44 12.23
N THR A 377 22.53 84.04 11.04
CA THR A 377 21.49 83.90 10.01
C THR A 377 21.38 82.47 9.48
N LEU A 378 22.50 81.76 9.28
CA LEU A 378 22.52 80.36 8.88
C LEU A 378 21.89 79.43 9.93
N ILE A 379 22.18 79.67 11.22
CA ILE A 379 21.59 78.88 12.33
C ILE A 379 20.06 79.08 12.36
N VAL A 380 19.59 80.33 12.26
CA VAL A 380 18.16 80.64 12.27
C VAL A 380 17.43 79.99 11.09
N ALA A 381 18.01 80.03 9.88
CA ALA A 381 17.44 79.37 8.71
C ALA A 381 17.32 77.84 8.90
N GLY A 382 18.33 77.23 9.53
CA GLY A 382 18.32 75.80 9.87
C GLY A 382 17.20 75.44 10.84
N VAL A 383 17.03 76.22 11.92
CA VAL A 383 15.99 75.98 12.94
C VAL A 383 14.58 76.15 12.36
N ILE A 384 14.37 77.17 11.52
CA ILE A 384 13.07 77.37 10.84
C ILE A 384 12.73 76.18 9.94
N SER A 385 13.71 75.67 9.19
CA SER A 385 13.52 74.49 8.35
C SER A 385 13.14 73.23 9.15
N THR A 386 13.78 73.01 10.30
CA THR A 386 13.46 71.88 11.18
C THR A 386 12.05 72.00 11.79
N TYR A 387 11.67 73.21 12.22
CA TYR A 387 10.36 73.47 12.81
C TYR A 387 9.21 73.24 11.81
N ILE A 388 9.37 73.68 10.56
CA ILE A 388 8.37 73.47 9.50
C ILE A 388 8.17 71.96 9.21
N GLN A 389 9.24 71.16 9.24
CA GLN A 389 9.12 69.72 9.03
C GLN A 389 8.42 69.01 10.19
N GLU A 390 8.72 69.38 11.43
CA GLU A 390 8.06 68.79 12.60
C GLU A 390 6.57 69.13 12.64
N LYS A 391 6.21 70.38 12.34
CA LYS A 391 4.81 70.81 12.29
C LYS A 391 3.99 70.01 11.26
N ARG A 392 4.56 69.74 10.07
CA ARG A 392 3.91 68.88 9.06
C ARG A 392 3.73 67.44 9.53
N ALA A 393 4.68 66.91 10.29
CA ALA A 393 4.57 65.56 10.84
C ALA A 393 3.47 65.48 11.91
N SER A 394 3.36 66.49 12.78
CA SER A 394 2.30 66.54 13.80
C SER A 394 0.89 66.75 13.22
N GLU A 395 0.75 67.56 12.15
CA GLU A 395 -0.55 67.76 11.49
C GLU A 395 -1.09 66.47 10.86
N ILE A 396 -0.22 65.62 10.31
CA ILE A 396 -0.60 64.30 9.77
C ILE A 396 -1.08 63.35 10.88
N ILE A 397 -0.43 63.40 12.05
CA ILE A 397 -0.81 62.58 13.22
C ILE A 397 -2.16 63.04 13.79
N ALA A 398 -2.37 64.34 13.93
CA ALA A 398 -3.60 64.91 14.48
C ALA A 398 -4.83 64.65 13.59
N GLN A 399 -4.69 64.77 12.25
CA GLN A 399 -5.76 64.41 11.31
C GLN A 399 -6.15 62.93 11.38
N GLU A 400 -5.23 62.05 11.81
CA GLU A 400 -5.50 60.63 11.90
C GLU A 400 -6.20 60.27 13.21
N GLU A 401 -5.80 60.86 14.35
CA GLU A 401 -6.54 60.74 15.63
C GLU A 401 -8.01 61.16 15.47
N GLU A 402 -8.26 62.30 14.82
CA GLU A 402 -9.61 62.78 14.49
C GLU A 402 -10.37 61.77 13.61
N SER A 403 -9.73 61.22 12.58
CA SER A 403 -10.39 60.26 11.67
C SER A 403 -10.66 58.88 12.27
N THR A 404 -9.87 58.45 13.26
CA THR A 404 -10.14 57.21 14.02
C THR A 404 -11.26 57.39 15.04
N GLU A 405 -11.44 58.61 15.58
CA GLU A 405 -12.54 58.93 16.51
C GLU A 405 -13.90 58.94 15.77
N TYR A 406 -13.96 59.45 14.54
CA TYR A 406 -15.16 59.42 13.69
C TYR A 406 -15.54 58.03 13.12
N LEU A 407 -14.68 57.02 13.23
CA LEU A 407 -14.97 55.64 12.82
C LEU A 407 -15.35 54.74 14.02
N GLN A 408 -15.33 55.28 15.25
CA GLN A 408 -15.72 54.58 16.48
C GLN A 408 -17.07 55.05 17.07
N GLU A 409 -17.66 56.13 16.57
CA GLU A 409 -19.10 56.45 16.69
C GLU A 409 -19.88 55.89 15.49
#